data_AF-A0A2B7VAF0-F1
#
_entry.id   AF-A0A2B7VAF0-F1
#
_cell.length_a   1.000
_cell.length_b   1.000
_cell.length_c   1.000
_cell.angle_alpha   90.00
_cell.angle_beta   90.00
_cell.angle_gamma   90.00
#
_symmetry.space_group_name_H-M   'P 1'
#
loop_
_entity.id
_entity.type
_entity.pdbx_description
1 polymer ?
#
loop_
_entity_poly.entity_id
_entity_poly.type
_entity_poly.pdbx_seq_one_letter_code
_entity_poly.pdbx_strand_id
1 'polypeptide(L)'
;MERNEYFRDAMLHHEQESLTILPEETIHADTKQECFEEVNTKIPFCCAVNIPHGFAYVPNGTHKIAYNLDCVSVVKETCRKTIQVDGCGPVEVTLNLLKVVGCIPYITNATVAGECGSNCDCDSNGKHYIHVCCSGSICVDNVLKCSIECLPHYEINCHNVVVSDFKVTPLQDHGCHMLQFTGTIECKHIPHA
;
A
#
# COMPACT_ATOMS: atom_id res chain seq x y z
N MET A 1 28.06 -55.33 2.57
CA MET A 1 28.63 -55.76 1.29
C MET A 1 27.55 -56.52 0.56
N GLU A 2 26.78 -55.84 -0.28
CA GLU A 2 26.24 -56.39 -1.53
C GLU A 2 25.66 -55.24 -2.36
N ARG A 3 25.87 -55.38 -3.66
CA ARG A 3 26.01 -54.36 -4.69
C ARG A 3 24.82 -54.50 -5.61
N ASN A 4 24.14 -53.41 -5.95
CA ASN A 4 23.27 -53.38 -7.12
C ASN A 4 23.62 -52.16 -7.98
N GLU A 5 24.52 -52.44 -8.92
CA GLU A 5 24.79 -51.66 -10.11
C GLU A 5 23.64 -51.86 -11.10
N TYR A 6 23.00 -50.78 -11.56
CA TYR A 6 22.47 -50.72 -12.92
C TYR A 6 22.72 -49.31 -13.46
N PHE A 7 23.86 -49.20 -14.13
CA PHE A 7 24.13 -48.19 -15.14
C PHE A 7 23.18 -48.42 -16.33
N ARG A 8 22.51 -47.36 -16.80
CA ARG A 8 22.31 -47.15 -18.23
C ARG A 8 22.50 -45.67 -18.55
N ASP A 9 23.39 -45.48 -19.51
CA ASP A 9 23.80 -44.26 -20.18
C ASP A 9 22.66 -43.32 -20.57
N ALA A 10 22.90 -42.04 -20.32
CA ALA A 10 22.47 -40.97 -21.21
C ALA A 10 23.55 -39.88 -21.18
N MET A 11 24.67 -40.15 -21.85
CA MET A 11 25.53 -39.09 -22.40
C MET A 11 24.90 -38.59 -23.69
N LEU A 12 24.28 -37.40 -23.68
CA LEU A 12 24.06 -36.62 -24.88
C LEU A 12 24.27 -35.12 -24.58
N HIS A 13 25.42 -34.65 -25.05
CA HIS A 13 25.74 -33.32 -25.55
C HIS A 13 25.47 -32.09 -24.66
N HIS A 14 26.57 -31.66 -24.05
CA HIS A 14 26.85 -30.28 -23.71
C HIS A 14 26.94 -29.47 -25.00
N GLU A 15 25.84 -28.84 -25.44
CA GLU A 15 25.92 -27.73 -26.39
C GLU A 15 26.08 -26.43 -25.60
N GLN A 16 27.33 -25.98 -25.61
CA GLN A 16 27.78 -24.71 -25.10
C GLN A 16 27.29 -23.63 -26.08
N GLU A 17 26.13 -23.00 -25.78
CA GLU A 17 25.69 -21.84 -26.54
C GLU A 17 26.67 -20.68 -26.32
N SER A 18 27.37 -20.35 -27.41
CA SER A 18 28.35 -19.28 -27.49
C SER A 18 27.71 -17.94 -27.14
N LEU A 19 28.16 -17.33 -26.05
CA LEU A 19 27.88 -15.94 -25.68
C LEU A 19 28.30 -15.02 -26.82
N THR A 20 27.33 -14.59 -27.62
CA THR A 20 27.55 -13.54 -28.61
C THR A 20 27.36 -12.21 -27.89
N ILE A 21 28.46 -11.54 -27.58
CA ILE A 21 28.47 -10.17 -27.04
C ILE A 21 27.97 -9.26 -28.16
N LEU A 22 26.71 -8.83 -28.07
CA LEU A 22 26.18 -7.75 -28.89
C LEU A 22 26.71 -6.41 -28.36
N PRO A 23 27.02 -5.43 -29.22
CA PRO A 23 27.55 -4.14 -28.78
C PRO A 23 26.56 -3.42 -27.86
N GLU A 24 27.09 -2.79 -26.81
CA GLU A 24 26.40 -1.76 -26.03
C GLU A 24 25.88 -0.66 -26.97
N GLU A 25 24.60 -0.75 -27.34
CA GLU A 25 23.87 0.44 -27.76
C GLU A 25 23.42 1.17 -26.48
N THR A 26 24.15 2.22 -26.16
CA THR A 26 23.73 3.27 -25.23
C THR A 26 22.43 3.89 -25.74
N ILE A 27 21.30 3.32 -25.34
CA ILE A 27 20.00 3.98 -25.43
C ILE A 27 19.84 4.80 -24.15
N HIS A 28 20.54 5.95 -24.10
CA HIS A 28 20.02 7.09 -23.34
C HIS A 28 18.82 7.65 -24.12
N ALA A 29 17.73 6.88 -24.13
CA ALA A 29 16.42 7.48 -24.30
C ALA A 29 16.14 8.19 -22.97
N ASP A 30 16.54 9.46 -22.91
CA ASP A 30 15.89 10.44 -22.03
C ASP A 30 14.42 10.43 -22.45
N THR A 31 13.69 9.47 -21.89
CA THR A 31 12.27 9.30 -22.12
C THR A 31 11.70 10.50 -21.41
N LYS A 32 11.49 11.60 -22.16
CA LYS A 32 10.85 12.82 -21.67
C LYS A 32 9.52 12.40 -21.05
N GLN A 33 9.53 12.18 -19.74
CA GLN A 33 8.39 11.68 -19.02
C GLN A 33 7.40 12.82 -18.91
N GLU A 34 6.42 12.81 -19.80
CA GLU A 34 5.33 13.76 -19.79
C GLU A 34 4.50 13.52 -18.52
N CYS A 35 4.27 14.59 -17.77
CA CYS A 35 3.73 14.53 -16.43
C CYS A 35 2.21 14.30 -16.43
N PHE A 36 1.78 13.08 -16.09
CA PHE A 36 0.38 12.70 -15.92
C PHE A 36 -0.07 12.67 -14.45
N GLU A 37 0.76 13.13 -13.51
CA GLU A 37 0.44 13.02 -12.09
C GLU A 37 -0.61 14.05 -11.67
N GLU A 38 -1.84 13.58 -11.46
CA GLU A 38 -2.90 14.37 -10.83
C GLU A 38 -2.63 14.52 -9.33
N VAL A 39 -3.01 15.68 -8.78
CA VAL A 39 -2.94 15.90 -7.34
C VAL A 39 -3.90 14.93 -6.65
N ASN A 40 -3.35 14.07 -5.79
CA ASN A 40 -4.13 13.14 -5.01
C ASN A 40 -3.64 13.11 -3.57
N THR A 41 -4.44 13.67 -2.66
CA THR A 41 -4.13 13.72 -1.23
C THR A 41 -4.76 12.57 -0.44
N LYS A 42 -5.54 11.70 -1.09
CA LYS A 42 -6.34 10.64 -0.47
C LYS A 42 -5.90 9.27 -0.96
N ILE A 43 -5.43 8.44 -0.03
CA ILE A 43 -4.92 7.10 -0.32
C ILE A 43 -5.82 6.07 0.39
N PRO A 44 -6.60 5.27 -0.36
CA PRO A 44 -7.42 4.23 0.25
C PRO A 44 -6.54 3.07 0.74
N PHE A 45 -6.98 2.40 1.80
CA PHE A 45 -6.37 1.17 2.28
C PHE A 45 -7.43 0.10 2.54
N CYS A 46 -6.99 -1.15 2.44
CA CYS A 46 -7.83 -2.32 2.66
C CYS A 46 -6.98 -3.45 3.25
N CYS A 47 -7.52 -4.16 4.23
CA CYS A 47 -7.00 -5.45 4.62
C CYS A 47 -8.12 -6.36 5.14
N ALA A 48 -7.94 -7.67 5.07
CA ALA A 48 -8.92 -8.64 5.52
C ALA A 48 -8.29 -9.66 6.47
N VAL A 49 -9.08 -10.11 7.46
CA VAL A 49 -8.69 -11.17 8.39
C VAL A 49 -9.80 -12.20 8.49
N ASN A 50 -9.42 -13.47 8.59
CA ASN A 50 -10.37 -14.54 8.90
C ASN A 50 -10.87 -14.41 10.34
N ILE A 51 -12.17 -14.60 10.53
CA ILE A 51 -12.75 -14.84 11.85
C ILE A 51 -12.53 -16.34 12.16
N PRO A 52 -11.84 -16.69 13.26
CA PRO A 52 -11.67 -18.08 13.63
C PRO A 52 -13.00 -18.79 13.84
N HIS A 53 -13.06 -20.10 13.56
CA HIS A 53 -14.25 -20.90 13.82
C HIS A 53 -14.67 -20.82 15.29
N GLY A 54 -15.98 -20.72 15.54
CA GLY A 54 -16.54 -20.55 16.89
C GLY A 54 -16.61 -19.10 17.37
N PHE A 55 -16.13 -18.14 16.57
CA PHE A 55 -16.25 -16.71 16.86
C PHE A 55 -17.18 -16.02 15.87
N ALA A 56 -17.82 -14.95 16.33
CA ALA A 56 -18.70 -14.09 15.54
C ALA A 56 -18.29 -12.63 15.69
N TYR A 57 -18.40 -11.87 14.61
CA TYR A 57 -18.20 -10.42 14.65
C TYR A 57 -19.24 -9.75 15.55
N VAL A 58 -18.80 -8.75 16.32
CA VAL A 58 -19.67 -7.91 17.13
C VAL A 58 -19.81 -6.54 16.45
N PRO A 59 -20.95 -6.27 15.78
CA PRO A 59 -21.21 -4.96 15.19
C PRO A 59 -21.17 -3.86 16.27
N ASN A 60 -20.72 -2.66 15.88
CA ASN A 60 -20.58 -1.50 16.77
C ASN A 60 -19.59 -1.71 17.95
N GLY A 61 -18.77 -2.76 17.91
CA GLY A 61 -17.63 -2.89 18.81
C GLY A 61 -16.61 -1.79 18.58
N THR A 62 -15.72 -1.59 19.56
CA THR A 62 -14.60 -0.65 19.40
C THR A 62 -13.64 -1.16 18.33
N HIS A 63 -13.39 -0.33 17.34
CA HIS A 63 -12.41 -0.55 16.28
C HIS A 63 -11.40 0.60 16.30
N LYS A 64 -10.12 0.26 16.23
CA LYS A 64 -9.01 1.22 16.28
C LYS A 64 -8.02 0.93 15.16
N ILE A 65 -7.33 1.96 14.73
CA ILE A 65 -6.18 1.88 13.84
C ILE A 65 -4.99 2.56 14.50
N ALA A 66 -3.82 1.94 14.35
CA ALA A 66 -2.52 2.52 14.68
C ALA A 66 -1.64 2.45 13.42
N TYR A 67 -0.84 3.47 13.16
CA TYR A 67 0.03 3.55 12.00
C TYR A 67 1.33 4.29 12.34
N ASN A 68 2.38 4.07 11.55
CA ASN A 68 3.68 4.75 11.69
C ASN A 68 4.06 5.46 10.38
N LEU A 69 4.65 6.66 10.49
CA LEU A 69 5.06 7.51 9.37
C LEU A 69 6.59 7.55 9.16
N ASP A 70 7.38 6.84 9.95
CA ASP A 70 8.86 6.90 9.91
C ASP A 70 9.45 6.53 8.54
N CYS A 71 8.74 5.71 7.75
CA CYS A 71 9.14 5.30 6.40
C CYS A 71 8.52 6.17 5.30
N VAL A 72 8.06 7.38 5.62
CA VAL A 72 7.45 8.31 4.68
C VAL A 72 8.29 9.58 4.58
N SER A 73 8.55 10.00 3.34
CA SER A 73 9.30 11.20 3.03
C SER A 73 8.48 12.17 2.19
N VAL A 74 8.72 13.47 2.40
CA VAL A 74 8.23 14.52 1.51
C VAL A 74 9.36 14.89 0.56
N VAL A 75 9.12 14.77 -0.74
CA VAL A 75 10.10 15.08 -1.77
C VAL A 75 9.59 16.19 -2.69
N LYS A 76 10.53 16.94 -3.27
CA LYS A 76 10.25 17.96 -4.28
C LYS A 76 10.87 17.50 -5.58
N GLU A 77 10.04 17.39 -6.62
CA GLU A 77 10.45 16.96 -7.94
C GLU A 77 10.07 18.03 -8.97
N THR A 78 10.65 17.96 -10.16
CA THR A 78 10.24 18.80 -11.29
C THR A 78 9.78 17.91 -12.43
N CYS A 79 8.69 18.27 -13.09
CA CYS A 79 8.20 17.56 -14.27
C CYS A 79 7.86 18.53 -15.40
N ARG A 80 7.90 18.04 -16.64
CA ARG A 80 7.52 18.81 -17.83
C ARG A 80 6.11 18.45 -18.27
N LYS A 81 5.32 19.45 -18.63
CA LYS A 81 3.96 19.26 -19.14
C LYS A 81 3.74 20.12 -20.37
N THR A 82 3.21 19.51 -21.42
CA THR A 82 2.77 20.25 -22.61
C THR A 82 1.36 20.77 -22.37
N ILE A 83 1.16 22.08 -22.48
CA ILE A 83 -0.16 22.72 -22.42
C ILE A 83 -0.50 23.31 -23.78
N GLN A 84 -1.78 23.28 -24.15
CA GLN A 84 -2.26 23.96 -25.34
C GLN A 84 -2.61 25.39 -24.99
N VAL A 85 -2.00 26.36 -25.68
CA VAL A 85 -2.27 27.78 -25.50
C VAL A 85 -2.98 28.31 -26.73
N ASP A 86 -4.16 28.90 -26.53
CA ASP A 86 -4.97 29.47 -27.61
C ASP A 86 -4.17 30.53 -28.39
N GLY A 87 -4.06 30.33 -29.70
CA GLY A 87 -3.31 31.22 -30.59
C GLY A 87 -1.78 31.04 -30.58
N CYS A 88 -1.23 30.18 -29.72
CA CYS A 88 0.22 29.91 -29.66
C CYS A 88 0.60 28.42 -29.89
N GLY A 89 -0.38 27.51 -29.82
CA GLY A 89 -0.12 26.07 -29.98
C GLY A 89 0.44 25.42 -28.71
N PRO A 90 1.09 24.25 -28.81
CA PRO A 90 1.60 23.52 -27.67
C PRO A 90 2.84 24.20 -27.08
N VAL A 91 2.82 24.44 -25.76
CA VAL A 91 3.92 25.02 -24.98
C VAL A 91 4.34 24.05 -23.88
N GLU A 92 5.65 23.79 -23.77
CA GLU A 92 6.22 22.99 -22.67
C GLU A 92 6.43 23.88 -21.45
N VAL A 93 5.84 23.51 -20.31
CA VAL A 93 6.04 24.16 -19.01
C VAL A 93 6.72 23.21 -18.04
N THR A 94 7.61 23.73 -17.21
CA THR A 94 8.20 22.98 -16.09
C THR A 94 7.39 23.27 -14.82
N LEU A 95 6.96 22.21 -14.16
CA LEU A 95 6.16 22.23 -12.94
C LEU A 95 6.97 21.67 -11.78
N ASN A 96 6.81 22.25 -10.60
CA ASN A 96 7.33 21.73 -9.35
C ASN A 96 6.25 20.87 -8.69
N LEU A 97 6.60 19.64 -8.32
CA LEU A 97 5.75 18.66 -7.64
C LEU A 97 6.19 18.50 -6.18
N LEU A 98 5.23 18.63 -5.26
CA LEU A 98 5.41 18.23 -3.87
C LEU A 98 4.81 16.83 -3.72
N LYS A 99 5.64 15.82 -3.49
CA LYS A 99 5.20 14.43 -3.38
C LYS A 99 5.40 13.89 -1.97
N VAL A 100 4.57 12.92 -1.62
CA VAL A 100 4.80 12.06 -0.48
C VAL A 100 5.13 10.66 -0.99
N VAL A 101 6.25 10.11 -0.55
CA VAL A 101 6.78 8.83 -1.04
C VAL A 101 7.16 7.95 0.15
N GLY A 102 6.82 6.65 0.07
CA GLY A 102 7.23 5.67 1.07
C GLY A 102 6.13 4.68 1.45
N CYS A 103 6.17 4.20 2.69
CA CYS A 103 5.23 3.21 3.20
C CYS A 103 4.72 3.57 4.60
N ILE A 104 3.42 3.46 4.81
CA ILE A 104 2.76 3.65 6.10
C ILE A 104 2.31 2.27 6.62
N PRO A 105 3.10 1.59 7.48
CA PRO A 105 2.64 0.38 8.14
C PRO A 105 1.50 0.71 9.11
N TYR A 106 0.51 -0.17 9.17
CA TYR A 106 -0.64 -0.02 10.05
C TYR A 106 -1.11 -1.35 10.65
N ILE A 107 -1.77 -1.24 11.80
CA ILE A 107 -2.49 -2.34 12.47
C ILE A 107 -3.88 -1.83 12.83
N THR A 108 -4.89 -2.65 12.56
CA THR A 108 -6.28 -2.35 12.84
C THR A 108 -6.95 -3.51 13.56
N ASN A 109 -8.02 -3.24 14.32
CA ASN A 109 -8.73 -4.26 15.07
C ASN A 109 -10.26 -4.17 14.97
N ALA A 110 -10.89 -5.32 15.19
CA ALA A 110 -12.33 -5.46 15.35
C ALA A 110 -12.63 -6.39 16.53
N THR A 111 -13.79 -6.19 17.15
CA THR A 111 -14.23 -7.04 18.26
C THR A 111 -14.95 -8.28 17.72
N VAL A 112 -14.58 -9.44 18.23
CA VAL A 112 -15.29 -10.71 18.01
C VAL A 112 -15.70 -11.29 19.35
N ALA A 113 -16.76 -12.08 19.35
CA ALA A 113 -17.24 -12.80 20.51
C ALA A 113 -17.29 -14.31 20.22
N GLY A 114 -16.97 -15.11 21.23
CA GLY A 114 -17.05 -16.57 21.20
C GLY A 114 -17.59 -17.13 22.51
N GLU A 115 -17.85 -18.43 22.50
CA GLU A 115 -18.24 -19.15 23.72
C GLU A 115 -17.07 -19.25 24.70
N CYS A 116 -17.40 -19.23 25.98
CA CYS A 116 -16.46 -19.42 27.06
C CYS A 116 -16.05 -20.88 27.26
N GLY A 117 -14.75 -21.11 27.42
CA GLY A 117 -14.22 -22.36 27.94
C GLY A 117 -14.24 -22.44 29.48
N SER A 118 -13.66 -23.49 30.04
CA SER A 118 -13.39 -23.55 31.48
C SER A 118 -12.27 -22.56 31.87
N ASN A 119 -12.34 -22.02 33.09
CA ASN A 119 -11.35 -21.07 33.65
C ASN A 119 -11.17 -19.77 32.85
N CYS A 120 -12.26 -19.14 32.41
CA CYS A 120 -12.20 -17.85 31.72
C CYS A 120 -13.13 -16.80 32.35
N ASP A 121 -12.72 -15.53 32.30
CA ASP A 121 -13.43 -14.39 32.91
C ASP A 121 -14.57 -13.90 32.00
N CYS A 122 -15.67 -14.66 31.93
CA CYS A 122 -16.79 -14.35 31.05
C CYS A 122 -17.59 -13.12 31.51
N ASP A 123 -18.27 -12.48 30.56
CA ASP A 123 -19.36 -11.57 30.91
C ASP A 123 -20.55 -12.31 31.55
N SER A 124 -21.54 -11.55 32.03
CA SER A 124 -22.77 -12.07 32.64
C SER A 124 -23.59 -13.01 31.73
N ASN A 125 -23.30 -13.03 30.43
CA ASN A 125 -23.99 -13.82 29.41
C ASN A 125 -23.15 -15.02 28.93
N GLY A 126 -22.01 -15.31 29.56
CA GLY A 126 -21.13 -16.42 29.18
C GLY A 126 -20.40 -16.21 27.85
N LYS A 127 -20.22 -14.95 27.41
CA LYS A 127 -19.46 -14.57 26.22
C LYS A 127 -18.12 -13.96 26.61
N HIS A 128 -17.12 -14.21 25.77
CA HIS A 128 -15.82 -13.53 25.82
C HIS A 128 -15.66 -12.62 24.62
N TYR A 129 -15.17 -11.40 24.86
CA TYR A 129 -14.89 -10.43 23.82
C TYR A 129 -13.38 -10.30 23.64
N ILE A 130 -12.91 -10.51 22.42
CA ILE A 130 -11.51 -10.33 22.07
C ILE A 130 -11.39 -9.55 20.76
N HIS A 131 -10.18 -9.10 20.46
CA HIS A 131 -9.89 -8.40 19.22
C HIS A 131 -9.19 -9.32 18.22
N VAL A 132 -9.72 -9.36 17.00
CA VAL A 132 -8.97 -9.82 15.83
C VAL A 132 -8.30 -8.62 15.18
N CYS A 133 -7.06 -8.81 14.75
CA CYS A 133 -6.26 -7.75 14.16
C CYS A 133 -5.94 -8.07 12.70
N CYS A 134 -5.79 -7.01 11.94
CA CYS A 134 -5.29 -7.05 10.58
C CYS A 134 -4.17 -6.01 10.46
N SER A 135 -3.11 -6.35 9.74
CA SER A 135 -1.95 -5.47 9.57
C SER A 135 -1.58 -5.38 8.10
N GLY A 136 -1.13 -4.21 7.67
CA GLY A 136 -0.72 -3.97 6.30
C GLY A 136 0.26 -2.82 6.18
N SER A 137 0.58 -2.47 4.94
CA SER A 137 1.42 -1.33 4.60
C SER A 137 0.76 -0.56 3.45
N ILE A 138 0.64 0.75 3.58
CA ILE A 138 0.09 1.63 2.55
C ILE A 138 1.26 2.26 1.83
N CYS A 139 1.50 1.85 0.58
CA CYS A 139 2.51 2.48 -0.26
C CYS A 139 1.97 3.81 -0.78
N VAL A 140 2.75 4.87 -0.61
CA VAL A 140 2.41 6.21 -1.08
C VAL A 140 3.45 6.66 -2.10
N ASP A 141 2.98 7.22 -3.19
CA ASP A 141 3.75 7.91 -4.23
C ASP A 141 2.79 8.92 -4.88
N ASN A 142 2.43 9.92 -4.09
CA ASN A 142 1.30 10.79 -4.38
C ASN A 142 1.75 12.24 -4.49
N VAL A 143 1.32 12.93 -5.55
CA VAL A 143 1.46 14.39 -5.67
C VAL A 143 0.46 15.06 -4.76
N LEU A 144 0.96 15.82 -3.79
CA LEU A 144 0.16 16.64 -2.88
C LEU A 144 -0.08 18.04 -3.44
N LYS A 145 0.86 18.57 -4.22
CA LYS A 145 0.76 19.90 -4.83
C LYS A 145 1.57 19.96 -6.13
N CYS A 146 1.03 20.68 -7.09
CA CYS A 146 1.69 21.00 -8.36
C CYS A 146 1.65 22.52 -8.57
N SER A 147 2.78 23.13 -8.92
CA SER A 147 2.90 24.59 -9.10
C SER A 147 3.97 24.96 -10.13
N ILE A 148 3.80 26.08 -10.82
CA ILE A 148 4.88 26.72 -11.61
C ILE A 148 5.84 27.53 -10.71
N GLU A 149 5.42 27.85 -9.49
CA GLU A 149 6.19 28.60 -8.50
C GLU A 149 6.95 27.66 -7.55
N CYS A 150 7.79 28.25 -6.69
CA CYS A 150 8.49 27.51 -5.63
C CYS A 150 7.50 26.84 -4.69
N LEU A 151 7.80 25.60 -4.29
CA LEU A 151 6.95 24.85 -3.36
C LEU A 151 7.26 25.22 -1.91
N PRO A 152 6.21 25.40 -1.08
CA PRO A 152 6.40 25.66 0.35
C PRO A 152 7.08 24.46 1.03
N HIS A 153 7.59 24.68 2.24
CA HIS A 153 8.02 23.58 3.11
C HIS A 153 6.79 22.82 3.62
N TYR A 154 6.86 21.49 3.62
CA TYR A 154 5.80 20.63 4.15
C TYR A 154 6.44 19.44 4.85
N GLU A 155 5.96 19.17 6.05
CA GLU A 155 6.41 18.03 6.85
C GLU A 155 5.24 17.09 7.05
N ILE A 156 5.52 15.79 6.94
CA ILE A 156 4.53 14.76 7.23
C ILE A 156 4.65 14.33 8.69
N ASN A 157 3.55 14.43 9.41
CA ASN A 157 3.43 14.02 10.81
C ASN A 157 1.95 13.74 11.16
N CYS A 158 1.69 13.33 12.40
CA CYS A 158 0.35 12.97 12.86
C CYS A 158 -0.68 14.12 12.86
N HIS A 159 -0.27 15.38 12.73
CA HIS A 159 -1.20 16.52 12.59
C HIS A 159 -1.64 16.72 11.14
N ASN A 160 -0.85 16.22 10.20
CA ASN A 160 -1.05 16.43 8.76
C ASN A 160 -1.52 15.16 8.06
N VAL A 161 -1.59 14.03 8.75
CA VAL A 161 -2.12 12.75 8.24
C VAL A 161 -3.35 12.38 9.04
N VAL A 162 -4.50 12.24 8.36
CA VAL A 162 -5.78 11.91 9.00
C VAL A 162 -6.34 10.64 8.38
N VAL A 163 -6.85 9.75 9.21
CA VAL A 163 -7.64 8.60 8.75
C VAL A 163 -9.11 8.99 8.70
N SER A 164 -9.75 8.80 7.55
CA SER A 164 -11.19 8.97 7.35
C SER A 164 -11.83 7.67 6.85
N ASP A 165 -13.17 7.62 6.90
CA ASP A 165 -13.97 6.55 6.33
C ASP A 165 -13.58 5.13 6.80
N PHE A 166 -13.00 5.03 7.99
CA PHE A 166 -12.55 3.76 8.55
C PHE A 166 -13.77 2.89 8.91
N LYS A 167 -13.87 1.73 8.27
CA LYS A 167 -15.02 0.82 8.34
C LYS A 167 -14.57 -0.63 8.47
N VAL A 168 -15.38 -1.41 9.19
CA VAL A 168 -15.23 -2.86 9.31
C VAL A 168 -16.48 -3.52 8.74
N THR A 169 -16.32 -4.30 7.68
CA THR A 169 -17.41 -4.99 6.99
C THR A 169 -17.18 -6.50 7.01
N PRO A 170 -18.17 -7.29 7.47
CA PRO A 170 -18.14 -8.74 7.28
C PRO A 170 -18.14 -9.09 5.80
N LEU A 171 -17.25 -9.97 5.39
CA LEU A 171 -17.25 -10.60 4.08
C LEU A 171 -17.53 -12.09 4.26
N GLN A 172 -18.36 -12.63 3.37
CA GLN A 172 -18.59 -14.07 3.29
C GLN A 172 -18.11 -14.54 1.92
N ASP A 173 -17.05 -15.33 1.92
CA ASP A 173 -16.46 -15.85 0.69
C ASP A 173 -16.23 -17.36 0.84
N HIS A 174 -16.83 -18.16 -0.05
CA HIS A 174 -16.69 -19.62 -0.08
C HIS A 174 -16.81 -20.33 1.29
N GLY A 175 -17.66 -19.83 2.20
CA GLY A 175 -17.84 -20.39 3.56
C GLY A 175 -16.84 -19.91 4.61
N CYS A 176 -15.89 -19.05 4.23
CA CYS A 176 -15.01 -18.33 5.16
C CYS A 176 -15.70 -17.06 5.64
N HIS A 177 -15.76 -16.89 6.96
CA HIS A 177 -16.18 -15.64 7.58
C HIS A 177 -14.96 -14.74 7.75
N MET A 178 -14.94 -13.62 7.03
CA MET A 178 -13.85 -12.64 7.10
C MET A 178 -14.36 -11.29 7.58
N LEU A 179 -13.47 -10.49 8.13
CA LEU A 179 -13.66 -9.06 8.33
C LEU A 179 -12.74 -8.31 7.39
N GLN A 180 -13.32 -7.39 6.63
CA GLN A 180 -12.59 -6.44 5.82
C GLN A 180 -12.56 -5.09 6.53
N PHE A 181 -11.36 -4.55 6.66
CA PHE A 181 -11.08 -3.22 7.14
C PHE A 181 -10.80 -2.34 5.94
N THR A 182 -11.53 -1.24 5.82
CA THR A 182 -11.29 -0.23 4.77
C THR A 182 -11.20 1.14 5.39
N GLY A 183 -10.51 2.05 4.73
CA GLY A 183 -10.45 3.46 5.12
C GLY A 183 -9.61 4.26 4.13
N THR A 184 -9.45 5.53 4.44
CA THR A 184 -8.64 6.46 3.62
C THR A 184 -7.66 7.17 4.52
N ILE A 185 -6.40 7.23 4.11
CA ILE A 185 -5.42 8.17 4.64
C ILE A 185 -5.47 9.45 3.81
N GLU A 186 -5.59 10.59 4.47
CA GLU A 186 -5.61 11.90 3.84
C GLU A 186 -4.45 12.77 4.34
N CYS A 187 -3.66 13.29 3.41
CA CYS A 187 -2.65 14.32 3.69
C CYS A 187 -3.32 15.70 3.69
N LYS A 188 -3.27 16.40 4.84
CA LYS A 188 -3.91 17.70 5.10
C LYS A 188 -2.89 18.80 5.38
N HIS A 189 -3.42 20.03 5.48
CA HIS A 189 -2.67 21.25 5.78
C HIS A 189 -1.51 21.50 4.82
N ILE A 190 -1.70 21.14 3.55
CA ILE A 190 -0.74 21.43 2.48
C ILE A 190 -0.73 22.95 2.27
N PRO A 191 0.40 23.65 2.50
CA PRO A 191 0.40 25.11 2.51
C PRO A 191 0.05 25.70 1.15
N HIS A 192 -0.66 26.81 1.15
CA HIS A 192 -0.81 27.65 -0.03
C HIS A 192 0.53 28.35 -0.36
N ALA A 193 0.73 28.66 -1.64
CA ALA A 193 1.85 29.50 -2.07
C ALA A 193 1.38 30.96 -1.95
#